data_AF-A0A1L5KZ05-F1
#
_entry.id   AF-A0A1L5KZ05-F1
#
_cell.length_a   1.000
_cell.length_b   1.000
_cell.length_c   1.000
_cell.angle_alpha   90.00
_cell.angle_beta   90.00
_cell.angle_gamma   90.00
#
_symmetry.space_group_name_H-M   'P 1'
#
loop_
_entity.id
_entity.type
_entity.pdbx_description
1 polymer ?
#
loop_
_entity_poly.entity_id
_entity_poly.type
_entity_poly.pdbx_seq_one_letter_code
_entity_poly.pdbx_strand_id
1 'polypeptide(L)'
;MLGLQLPRIKDLGPIIVVWIASMGVLIMQHDLGTSLMFFAMFVAMLYTATGRKSWIIIGLIAFAAGAVLAAGMFSHVGQRVDAWLHPFSNEQYNKTPGGSWQLVTGIFGLASGGMLGTGLGQGHPSLVTFANSDFIYASLGEELGLMGVLAILMLYLLIIASGFITAMKIKDGFGKLLASGLVFT
;
A
#
# COMPACT_ATOMS: atom_id res chain seq x y z
N MET A 1 -7.10 -29.36 -13.23
CA MET A 1 -8.10 -28.26 -13.20
C MET A 1 -7.59 -26.98 -12.50
N LEU A 2 -6.33 -26.56 -12.70
CA LEU A 2 -5.88 -25.24 -12.20
C LEU A 2 -4.98 -24.45 -13.17
N GLY A 3 -4.70 -24.97 -14.38
CA GLY A 3 -4.06 -24.19 -15.46
C GLY A 3 -2.72 -23.51 -15.10
N LEU A 4 -2.08 -23.91 -14.00
CA LEU A 4 -0.83 -23.33 -13.49
C LEU A 4 0.33 -23.79 -14.38
N GLN A 5 0.52 -23.11 -15.50
CA GLN A 5 1.72 -23.26 -16.32
C GLN A 5 2.85 -22.46 -15.66
N LEU A 6 3.67 -23.15 -14.86
CA LEU A 6 4.89 -22.61 -14.29
C LEU A 6 5.89 -22.29 -15.42
N PRO A 7 6.52 -21.10 -15.47
CA PRO A 7 7.47 -20.77 -16.54
C PRO A 7 8.80 -21.50 -16.39
N ARG A 8 9.63 -21.45 -17.43
CA ARG A 8 10.95 -22.07 -17.44
C ARG A 8 11.86 -21.38 -16.41
N ILE A 9 12.37 -22.17 -15.45
CA ILE A 9 13.28 -21.71 -14.38
C ILE A 9 14.51 -20.94 -14.90
N LYS A 10 14.95 -21.22 -16.13
CA LYS A 10 16.14 -20.60 -16.73
C LYS A 10 15.99 -19.10 -16.98
N ASP A 11 14.79 -18.62 -17.28
CA ASP A 11 14.53 -17.19 -17.52
C ASP A 11 14.17 -16.45 -16.21
N LEU A 12 13.68 -17.20 -15.22
CA LEU A 12 13.24 -16.66 -13.92
C LEU A 12 14.35 -16.60 -12.87
N GLY A 13 15.35 -17.48 -12.95
CA GLY A 13 16.43 -17.57 -11.97
C GLY A 13 17.14 -16.24 -11.73
N PRO A 14 17.66 -15.56 -12.77
CA PRO A 14 18.35 -14.29 -12.60
C PRO A 14 17.46 -13.20 -12.01
N ILE A 15 16.20 -13.14 -12.44
CA ILE A 15 15.22 -12.13 -11.99
C ILE A 15 14.91 -12.33 -10.50
N ILE A 16 14.67 -13.58 -10.08
CA ILE A 16 14.37 -13.92 -8.68
C ILE A 16 15.58 -13.65 -7.79
N VAL A 17 16.80 -13.96 -8.24
CA VAL A 17 18.02 -13.72 -7.46
C VAL A 17 18.24 -12.22 -7.23
N VAL A 18 18.13 -11.40 -8.28
CA VAL A 18 18.26 -9.94 -8.15
C VAL A 18 17.16 -9.39 -7.26
N TRP A 19 15.92 -9.88 -7.40
CA TRP A 19 14.80 -9.48 -6.57
C TRP A 19 15.01 -9.82 -5.08
N ILE A 20 15.43 -11.05 -4.75
CA ILE A 20 15.72 -11.47 -3.38
C ILE A 20 16.85 -10.62 -2.79
N ALA A 21 17.90 -10.34 -3.57
CA ALA A 21 19.01 -9.50 -3.12
C ALA A 21 18.54 -8.06 -2.83
N SER A 22 17.79 -7.43 -3.73
CA SER A 22 17.23 -6.09 -3.54
C SER A 22 16.28 -6.03 -2.34
N MET A 23 15.41 -7.03 -2.18
CA MET A 23 14.48 -7.12 -1.06
C MET A 23 15.22 -7.32 0.27
N GLY A 24 16.24 -8.17 0.28
CA GLY A 24 17.08 -8.40 1.46
C GLY A 24 17.74 -7.13 1.95
N VAL A 25 18.27 -6.30 1.04
CA VAL A 25 18.85 -5.00 1.39
C VAL A 25 17.81 -4.06 2.02
N LEU A 26 16.59 -3.99 1.49
CA LEU A 26 15.54 -3.11 2.02
C LEU A 26 15.03 -3.57 3.39
N ILE A 27 14.90 -4.88 3.59
CA ILE A 27 14.55 -5.46 4.88
C ILE A 27 15.64 -5.16 5.92
N MET A 28 16.91 -5.22 5.53
CA MET A 28 18.03 -4.82 6.39
C MET A 28 18.03 -3.32 6.71
N GLN A 29 17.51 -2.48 5.83
CA GLN A 29 17.28 -1.06 6.08
C GLN A 29 16.05 -0.79 6.98
N HIS A 30 15.32 -1.83 7.38
CA HIS A 30 14.08 -1.76 8.15
C HIS A 30 12.98 -0.89 7.49
N ASP A 31 13.08 -0.61 6.19
CA ASP A 31 12.05 0.11 5.43
C ASP A 31 11.08 -0.87 4.78
N LEU A 32 10.23 -1.45 5.61
CA LEU A 32 9.25 -2.44 5.19
C LEU A 32 8.21 -1.84 4.22
N GLY A 33 7.92 -0.54 4.31
CA GLY A 33 6.94 0.13 3.46
C GLY A 33 7.38 0.16 2.00
N THR A 34 8.56 0.69 1.70
CA THR A 34 9.10 0.72 0.33
C THR A 34 9.38 -0.68 -0.20
N SER A 35 9.87 -1.60 0.65
CA SER A 35 10.07 -3.00 0.28
C SER A 35 8.77 -3.65 -0.24
N LEU A 36 7.65 -3.35 0.40
CA LEU A 36 6.33 -3.84 0.03
C LEU A 36 5.85 -3.26 -1.29
N MET A 37 6.05 -1.95 -1.50
CA MET A 37 5.72 -1.28 -2.75
C MET A 37 6.49 -1.86 -3.93
N PHE A 38 7.80 -2.07 -3.78
CA PHE A 38 8.62 -2.69 -4.83
C PHE A 38 8.29 -4.15 -5.07
N PHE A 39 7.92 -4.91 -4.04
CA PHE A 39 7.40 -6.25 -4.23
C PHE A 39 6.12 -6.27 -5.05
N ALA A 40 5.15 -5.43 -4.68
CA ALA A 40 3.87 -5.36 -5.38
C ALA A 40 4.08 -4.89 -6.84
N MET A 41 4.98 -3.93 -7.06
CA MET A 41 5.40 -3.47 -8.39
C MET A 41 6.01 -4.59 -9.21
N PHE A 42 6.90 -5.38 -8.61
CA PHE A 42 7.53 -6.52 -9.26
C PHE A 42 6.50 -7.57 -9.72
N VAL A 43 5.57 -7.93 -8.84
CA VAL A 43 4.47 -8.86 -9.17
C VAL A 43 3.59 -8.29 -10.29
N ALA A 44 3.27 -6.99 -10.23
CA ALA A 44 2.50 -6.31 -11.27
C ALA A 44 3.24 -6.33 -12.62
N MET A 45 4.54 -6.06 -12.64
CA MET A 45 5.36 -6.13 -13.85
C MET A 45 5.44 -7.55 -14.43
N LEU A 46 5.60 -8.58 -13.59
CA LEU A 46 5.55 -9.97 -14.05
C LEU A 46 4.21 -10.33 -14.67
N TYR A 47 3.11 -9.87 -14.06
CA TYR A 47 1.79 -10.05 -14.64
C TYR A 47 1.65 -9.33 -15.99
N THR A 48 2.06 -8.08 -16.08
CA THR A 48 2.02 -7.29 -17.32
C THR A 48 2.90 -7.90 -18.43
N ALA A 49 4.08 -8.43 -18.09
CA ALA A 49 4.99 -9.05 -19.04
C ALA A 49 4.48 -10.40 -19.56
N THR A 50 3.83 -11.20 -18.71
CA THR A 50 3.51 -12.61 -19.02
C THR A 50 2.03 -12.86 -19.30
N GLY A 51 1.14 -11.98 -18.86
CA GLY A 51 -0.31 -12.16 -18.90
C GLY A 51 -0.85 -13.28 -18.00
N ARG A 52 0.00 -13.90 -17.15
CA ARG A 52 -0.38 -15.09 -16.37
C ARG A 52 -0.89 -14.71 -14.99
N LYS A 53 -2.17 -14.99 -14.73
CA LYS A 53 -2.82 -14.78 -13.42
C LYS A 53 -2.14 -15.55 -12.28
N SER A 54 -1.42 -16.63 -12.58
CA SER A 54 -0.65 -17.41 -11.60
C SER A 54 0.32 -16.55 -10.80
N TRP A 55 0.91 -15.52 -11.41
CA TRP A 55 1.85 -14.63 -10.73
C TRP A 55 1.20 -13.75 -9.67
N ILE A 56 -0.03 -13.31 -9.90
CA ILE A 56 -0.80 -12.57 -8.91
C ILE A 56 -1.08 -13.47 -7.71
N ILE A 57 -1.49 -14.72 -7.94
CA ILE A 57 -1.76 -15.68 -6.86
C ILE A 57 -0.49 -16.00 -6.07
N ILE A 58 0.61 -16.32 -6.75
CA ILE A 58 1.91 -16.59 -6.12
C ILE A 58 2.37 -15.36 -5.33
N GLY A 59 2.25 -14.16 -5.91
CA GLY A 59 2.59 -12.90 -5.27
C GLY A 59 1.77 -12.63 -4.00
N LEU A 60 0.46 -12.86 -4.03
CA LEU A 60 -0.42 -12.71 -2.86
C LEU A 60 -0.09 -13.72 -1.76
N ILE A 61 0.22 -14.97 -2.10
CA ILE A 61 0.64 -15.99 -1.13
C ILE A 61 1.99 -15.59 -0.50
N ALA A 62 2.96 -15.19 -1.32
CA ALA A 62 4.26 -14.74 -0.86
C ALA A 62 4.16 -13.47 0.01
N PHE A 63 3.28 -12.53 -0.36
CA PHE A 63 2.96 -11.35 0.44
C PHE A 63 2.42 -11.72 1.81
N ALA A 64 1.41 -12.59 1.86
CA ALA A 64 0.79 -13.01 3.11
C ALA A 64 1.79 -13.72 4.02
N ALA A 65 2.60 -14.63 3.46
CA ALA A 65 3.67 -15.28 4.21
C ALA A 65 4.71 -14.28 4.73
N GLY A 66 5.15 -13.34 3.88
CA GLY A 66 6.09 -12.29 4.24
C GLY A 66 5.56 -11.37 5.34
N ALA A 67 4.29 -10.98 5.26
CA ALA A 67 3.63 -10.14 6.25
C ALA A 67 3.54 -10.83 7.63
N VAL A 68 3.19 -12.12 7.66
CA VAL A 68 3.14 -12.91 8.91
C VAL A 68 4.54 -13.06 9.52
N LEU A 69 5.55 -13.37 8.69
CA LEU A 69 6.93 -13.45 9.16
C LEU A 69 7.44 -12.10 9.67
N ALA A 70 7.15 -11.01 8.95
CA ALA A 70 7.55 -9.67 9.35
C ALA A 70 6.90 -9.24 10.66
N ALA A 71 5.61 -9.55 10.87
CA ALA A 71 4.91 -9.26 12.13
C ALA A 71 5.53 -9.99 13.33
N GLY A 72 6.09 -11.19 13.13
CA GLY A 72 6.78 -11.96 14.16
C GLY A 72 8.24 -11.56 14.37
N MET A 73 8.97 -11.18 13.31
CA MET A 73 10.39 -10.85 13.36
C MET A 73 10.66 -9.39 13.75
N PHE A 74 9.76 -8.47 13.39
CA PHE A 74 9.91 -7.05 13.65
C PHE A 74 8.87 -6.58 14.65
N SER A 75 9.32 -6.27 15.88
CA SER A 75 8.44 -5.84 16.98
C SER A 75 7.58 -4.63 16.61
N HIS A 76 8.13 -3.66 15.87
CA HIS A 76 7.38 -2.49 15.42
C HIS A 76 6.25 -2.83 14.44
N VAL A 77 6.40 -3.87 13.60
CA VAL A 77 5.34 -4.33 12.68
C VAL A 77 4.24 -5.00 13.47
N GLY A 78 4.60 -5.94 14.36
CA GLY A 78 3.64 -6.63 15.21
C GLY A 78 2.82 -5.67 16.07
N GLN A 79 3.47 -4.66 16.65
CA GLN A 79 2.78 -3.60 17.41
C GLN A 79 1.79 -2.81 16.55
N ARG A 80 2.14 -2.45 15.30
CA ARG A 80 1.22 -1.74 14.40
C ARG A 80 0.03 -2.61 13.99
N VAL A 81 0.24 -3.90 13.77
CA VAL A 81 -0.85 -4.85 13.46
C VAL A 81 -1.81 -4.96 14.64
N ASP A 82 -1.29 -5.11 15.86
CA ASP A 82 -2.10 -5.21 17.08
C ASP A 82 -2.85 -3.91 17.39
N ALA A 83 -2.19 -2.76 17.23
CA ALA A 83 -2.83 -1.44 17.34
C ALA A 83 -3.92 -1.22 16.28
N TRP A 84 -3.79 -1.81 15.09
CA TRP A 84 -4.81 -1.76 14.04
C TRP A 84 -6.00 -2.70 14.31
N LEU A 85 -5.76 -3.87 14.90
CA LEU A 85 -6.82 -4.83 15.25
C LEU A 85 -7.63 -4.39 16.47
N HIS A 86 -6.96 -3.79 17.47
CA HIS A 86 -7.58 -3.39 18.74
C HIS A 86 -7.41 -1.88 19.05
N PRO A 87 -7.76 -0.97 18.11
CA PRO A 87 -7.38 0.44 18.20
C PRO A 87 -8.00 1.17 19.38
N PHE A 88 -9.21 0.79 19.79
CA PHE A 88 -9.93 1.45 20.89
C PHE A 88 -9.74 0.78 22.25
N SER A 89 -8.91 -0.27 22.34
CA SER A 89 -8.63 -0.90 23.62
C SER A 89 -7.76 0.02 24.49
N ASN A 90 -8.06 0.09 25.80
CA ASN A 90 -7.28 0.90 26.74
C ASN A 90 -5.79 0.50 26.76
N GLU A 91 -5.52 -0.79 26.55
CA GLU A 91 -4.16 -1.33 26.49
C GLU A 91 -3.38 -0.80 25.28
N GLN A 92 -3.99 -0.70 24.09
CA GLN A 92 -3.30 -0.21 22.89
C GLN A 92 -3.32 1.31 22.77
N TYR A 93 -4.39 1.99 23.22
CA TYR A 93 -4.55 3.43 23.00
C TYR A 93 -3.38 4.24 23.58
N ASN A 94 -3.01 3.98 24.83
CA ASN A 94 -1.94 4.71 25.52
C ASN A 94 -0.56 4.02 25.46
N LYS A 95 -0.44 2.93 24.72
CA LYS A 95 0.81 2.15 24.66
C LYS A 95 1.93 2.97 24.04
N THR A 96 3.10 2.97 24.66
CA THR A 96 4.30 3.62 24.13
C THR A 96 5.50 2.68 24.31
N PRO A 97 6.20 2.27 23.23
CA PRO A 97 5.96 2.57 21.81
C PRO A 97 4.81 1.74 21.19
N GLY A 98 4.30 2.20 20.04
CA GLY A 98 3.40 1.40 19.18
C GLY A 98 1.91 1.46 19.52
N GLY A 99 1.46 2.46 20.28
CA GLY A 99 0.04 2.64 20.58
C GLY A 99 -0.81 3.13 19.41
N SER A 100 -2.12 2.97 19.56
CA SER A 100 -3.12 3.32 18.54
C SER A 100 -3.62 4.76 18.61
N TRP A 101 -3.12 5.58 19.55
CA TRP A 101 -3.58 6.96 19.73
C TRP A 101 -3.61 7.77 18.42
N GLN A 102 -2.53 7.72 17.63
CA GLN A 102 -2.45 8.45 16.34
C GLN A 102 -3.51 7.96 15.35
N LEU A 103 -3.69 6.63 15.25
CA LEU A 103 -4.70 6.01 14.40
C LEU A 103 -6.11 6.44 14.80
N VAL A 104 -6.42 6.38 16.10
CA VAL A 104 -7.74 6.72 16.64
C VAL A 104 -8.04 8.20 16.47
N THR A 105 -7.09 9.09 16.70
CA THR A 105 -7.29 10.53 16.49
C THR A 105 -7.54 10.84 15.02
N GLY A 106 -6.88 10.15 14.09
CA GLY A 106 -7.21 10.22 12.67
C GLY A 106 -8.63 9.75 12.34
N ILE A 107 -9.09 8.64 12.95
CA ILE A 107 -10.46 8.15 12.80
C ILE A 107 -11.48 9.17 13.33
N PHE A 108 -11.19 9.83 14.47
CA PHE A 108 -12.06 10.88 15.00
C PHE A 108 -12.11 12.11 14.10
N GLY A 109 -10.99 12.51 13.48
CA GLY A 109 -10.98 13.57 12.47
C GLY A 109 -11.84 13.23 11.24
N LEU A 110 -11.76 11.99 10.76
CA LEU A 110 -12.66 11.52 9.69
C LEU A 110 -14.14 11.56 10.13
N ALA A 111 -14.41 11.19 11.37
CA ALA A 111 -15.78 11.17 11.90
C ALA A 111 -16.36 12.57 12.09
N SER A 112 -15.55 13.57 12.48
CA SER A 112 -16.02 14.95 12.68
C SER A 112 -16.43 15.64 11.38
N GLY A 113 -15.84 15.27 10.25
CA GLY A 113 -16.21 15.81 8.93
C GLY A 113 -17.57 15.36 8.41
N GLY A 114 -18.13 14.24 8.89
CA GLY A 114 -19.42 13.74 8.41
C GLY A 114 -19.48 13.56 6.88
N MET A 115 -20.62 13.85 6.27
CA MET A 115 -20.81 13.65 4.81
C MET A 115 -20.19 14.75 3.94
N LEU A 116 -20.28 16.01 4.38
CA LEU A 116 -19.94 17.20 3.59
C LEU A 116 -18.70 17.96 4.07
N GLY A 117 -18.16 17.57 5.22
CA GLY A 117 -17.02 18.23 5.84
C GLY A 117 -17.44 19.35 6.77
N THR A 118 -16.49 19.81 7.57
CA THR A 118 -16.61 21.03 8.37
C THR A 118 -16.45 22.29 7.52
N GLY A 119 -15.88 22.17 6.33
CA GLY A 119 -15.49 23.26 5.44
C GLY A 119 -13.98 23.42 5.34
N LEU A 120 -13.49 23.79 4.15
CA LEU A 120 -12.06 24.02 3.91
C LEU A 120 -11.49 25.06 4.89
N GLY A 121 -10.43 24.67 5.60
CA GLY A 121 -9.79 25.48 6.65
C GLY A 121 -10.63 25.72 7.89
N GLN A 122 -11.79 25.06 8.04
CA GLN A 122 -12.64 25.11 9.24
C GLN A 122 -12.47 23.87 10.13
N GLY A 123 -11.64 22.91 9.73
CA GLY A 123 -11.27 21.76 10.54
C GLY A 123 -10.19 22.08 11.57
N HIS A 124 -9.88 21.07 12.39
CA HIS A 124 -8.79 21.12 13.36
C HIS A 124 -7.72 20.07 13.06
N PRO A 125 -7.05 20.15 11.89
CA PRO A 125 -6.08 19.14 11.47
C PRO A 125 -4.87 19.05 12.38
N SER A 126 -4.59 20.08 13.18
CA SER A 126 -3.53 20.05 14.21
C SER A 126 -3.80 19.05 15.35
N LEU A 127 -5.04 18.60 15.53
CA LEU A 127 -5.38 17.56 16.51
C LEU A 127 -4.89 16.19 16.03
N VAL A 128 -4.83 15.95 14.72
CA VAL A 128 -4.31 14.72 14.14
C VAL A 128 -2.80 14.84 13.96
N THR A 129 -2.05 13.97 14.63
CA THR A 129 -0.58 13.99 14.50
C THR A 129 -0.17 13.59 13.09
N PHE A 130 0.83 14.27 12.53
CA PHE A 130 1.28 14.07 11.15
C PHE A 130 0.19 14.30 10.10
N ALA A 131 -0.74 15.23 10.36
CA ALA A 131 -1.77 15.64 9.40
C ALA A 131 -1.20 16.16 8.06
N ASN A 132 0.06 16.60 8.02
CA ASN A 132 0.71 17.05 6.78
C ASN A 132 1.48 15.94 6.04
N SER A 133 1.55 14.72 6.58
CA SER A 133 2.21 13.58 5.95
C SER A 133 1.32 12.34 5.99
N ASP A 134 1.51 11.46 6.98
CA ASP A 134 0.93 10.12 7.02
C ASP A 134 -0.59 10.14 7.26
N PHE A 135 -1.11 11.20 7.88
CA PHE A 135 -2.51 11.37 8.23
C PHE A 135 -3.23 12.48 7.44
N ILE A 136 -2.66 12.91 6.31
CA ILE A 136 -3.29 13.94 5.46
C ILE A 136 -4.68 13.57 4.98
N TYR A 137 -4.93 12.28 4.73
CA TYR A 137 -6.25 11.80 4.34
C TYR A 137 -7.30 11.99 5.45
N ALA A 138 -6.90 11.86 6.72
CA ALA A 138 -7.79 12.10 7.86
C ALA A 138 -8.16 13.58 8.00
N SER A 139 -7.16 14.46 7.85
CA SER A 139 -7.37 15.92 7.84
C SER A 139 -8.28 16.37 6.68
N LEU A 140 -8.09 15.82 5.48
CA LEU A 140 -8.94 16.13 4.34
C LEU A 140 -10.37 15.62 4.55
N GLY A 141 -10.56 14.48 5.20
CA GLY A 141 -11.90 13.98 5.52
C GLY A 141 -12.62 14.79 6.59
N GLU A 142 -11.90 15.41 7.51
CA GLU A 142 -12.49 16.39 8.43
C GLU A 142 -13.06 17.60 7.66
N GLU A 143 -12.26 18.22 6.79
CA GLU A 143 -12.64 19.46 6.13
C GLU A 143 -13.59 19.27 4.95
N LEU A 144 -13.41 18.21 4.17
CA LEU A 144 -14.18 17.94 2.94
C LEU A 144 -15.27 16.88 3.12
N GLY A 145 -15.27 16.17 4.25
CA GLY A 145 -16.20 15.09 4.53
C GLY A 145 -16.00 13.87 3.63
N LEU A 146 -16.87 12.88 3.82
CA LEU A 146 -16.90 11.66 3.04
C LEU A 146 -16.96 11.93 1.53
N MET A 147 -17.78 12.89 1.09
CA MET A 147 -17.95 13.18 -0.33
C MET A 147 -16.64 13.67 -0.96
N GLY A 148 -15.91 14.55 -0.29
CA GLY A 148 -14.65 15.07 -0.81
C GLY A 148 -13.54 14.03 -0.82
N VAL A 149 -13.40 13.22 0.23
CA VAL A 149 -12.36 12.16 0.23
C VAL A 149 -12.66 11.05 -0.78
N LEU A 150 -13.92 10.76 -1.05
CA LEU A 150 -14.32 9.85 -2.14
C LEU A 150 -14.06 10.47 -3.52
N ALA A 151 -14.28 11.77 -3.69
CA ALA A 151 -13.94 12.47 -4.93
C ALA A 151 -12.43 12.43 -5.19
N ILE A 152 -11.60 12.67 -4.17
CA ILE A 152 -10.14 12.55 -4.25
C ILE A 152 -9.74 11.13 -4.62
N LEU A 153 -10.30 10.12 -3.93
CA LEU A 153 -10.04 8.71 -4.24
C LEU A 153 -10.40 8.38 -5.70
N MET A 154 -11.55 8.87 -6.18
CA MET A 154 -11.99 8.68 -7.56
C MET A 154 -11.03 9.32 -8.56
N LEU A 155 -10.51 10.52 -8.28
CA LEU A 155 -9.49 11.16 -9.13
C LEU A 155 -8.23 10.30 -9.23
N TYR A 156 -7.72 9.78 -8.12
CA TYR A 156 -6.58 8.86 -8.14
C TYR A 156 -6.88 7.59 -8.94
N LEU A 157 -8.05 6.98 -8.76
CA LEU A 157 -8.46 5.80 -9.53
C LEU A 157 -8.56 6.09 -11.03
N LEU A 158 -9.05 7.27 -11.44
CA LEU A 158 -9.11 7.68 -12.84
C LEU A 158 -7.71 7.88 -13.44
N ILE A 159 -6.79 8.48 -12.69
CA ILE A 159 -5.39 8.67 -13.12
C ILE A 159 -4.73 7.29 -13.30
N ILE A 160 -4.86 6.40 -12.32
CA ILE A 160 -4.28 5.06 -12.35
C ILE A 160 -4.87 4.24 -13.51
N ALA A 161 -6.21 4.24 -13.66
CA ALA A 161 -6.89 3.53 -14.73
C ALA A 161 -6.47 4.05 -16.11
N SER A 162 -6.42 5.38 -16.28
CA SER A 162 -5.98 6.00 -17.53
C SER A 162 -4.52 5.66 -17.85
N GLY A 163 -3.66 5.64 -16.83
CA GLY A 163 -2.27 5.20 -16.94
C GLY A 163 -2.14 3.77 -17.43
N PHE A 164 -2.84 2.82 -16.80
CA PHE A 164 -2.80 1.41 -17.21
C PHE A 164 -3.42 1.18 -18.59
N ILE A 165 -4.54 1.84 -18.91
CA ILE A 165 -5.15 1.79 -20.25
C ILE A 165 -4.15 2.27 -21.30
N THR A 166 -3.41 3.33 -21.01
CA THR A 166 -2.39 3.88 -21.92
C THR A 166 -1.21 2.91 -22.05
N ALA A 167 -0.69 2.38 -20.94
CA ALA A 167 0.40 1.40 -20.96
C ALA A 167 0.05 0.15 -21.78
N MET A 168 -1.19 -0.33 -21.68
CA MET A 168 -1.67 -1.50 -22.42
C MET A 168 -1.78 -1.28 -23.94
N LYS A 169 -1.92 -0.03 -24.40
CA LYS A 169 -1.94 0.32 -25.83
C LYS A 169 -0.55 0.36 -26.46
N ILE A 170 0.52 0.39 -25.66
CA ILE A 170 1.89 0.42 -26.16
C ILE A 170 2.23 -0.95 -26.76
N LYS A 171 2.69 -0.95 -28.02
CA LYS A 171 3.08 -2.17 -28.75
C LYS A 171 4.45 -2.70 -28.34
N ASP A 172 5.37 -1.78 -28.02
CA ASP A 172 6.70 -2.10 -27.52
C ASP A 172 6.64 -2.71 -26.11
N GLY A 173 7.39 -3.79 -25.92
CA GLY A 173 7.45 -4.50 -24.64
C GLY A 173 8.10 -3.67 -23.53
N PHE A 174 9.17 -2.92 -23.85
CA PHE A 174 9.86 -2.09 -22.88
C PHE A 174 8.96 -0.93 -22.41
N GLY A 175 8.39 -0.18 -23.35
CA GLY A 175 7.51 0.96 -23.09
C GLY A 175 6.25 0.57 -22.33
N LYS A 176 5.69 -0.61 -22.60
CA LYS A 176 4.58 -1.16 -21.81
C LYS A 176 4.98 -1.40 -20.35
N LEU A 177 6.15 -1.99 -20.12
CA LEU A 177 6.66 -2.25 -18.77
C LEU A 177 7.04 -0.96 -18.04
N LEU A 178 7.70 -0.03 -18.72
CA LEU A 178 8.05 1.29 -18.18
C LEU A 178 6.80 2.07 -17.78
N ALA A 179 5.82 2.20 -18.67
CA ALA A 179 4.59 2.91 -18.38
C ALA A 179 3.78 2.24 -17.26
N SER A 180 3.70 0.91 -17.26
CA SER A 180 3.01 0.19 -16.18
C SER A 180 3.72 0.33 -14.83
N GLY A 181 5.05 0.35 -14.83
CA GLY A 181 5.85 0.60 -13.64
C GLY A 181 5.59 2.00 -13.09
N LEU A 182 5.70 3.03 -13.93
CA LEU A 182 5.46 4.43 -13.55
C LEU A 182 4.04 4.70 -13.04
N VAL A 183 3.03 3.96 -13.50
CA VAL A 183 1.66 4.10 -13.00
C VAL A 183 1.48 3.40 -11.65
N PHE A 184 2.31 2.39 -11.36
CA PHE A 184 2.23 1.61 -10.13
C PHE A 184 2.90 2.31 -8.93
N THR A 185 4.00 3.04 -9.17
CA THR A 185 4.73 3.84 -8.17
C THR A 185 4.26 5.26 -8.12
#